data_AF-A0A958V0U9-F1
#
_entry.id   AF-A0A958V0U9-F1
#
_cell.length_a   1.000
_cell.length_b   1.000
_cell.length_c   1.000
_cell.angle_alpha   90.00
_cell.angle_beta   90.00
_cell.angle_gamma   90.00
#
_symmetry.space_group_name_H-M   'P 1'
#
loop_
_entity.id
_entity.type
_entity.pdbx_description
1 polymer ?
#
loop_
_entity_poly.entity_id
_entity_poly.type
_entity_poly.pdbx_seq_one_letter_code
_entity_poly.pdbx_strand_id
1 'polypeptide(L)'
;MKNLFVIIFMLVSVVSEAQQISVLTYNIKFDDRNDTVNNWEARKEFLISQLNYNHPDVFGIQEGLQHQLGDIKNGLEAYQYIGVARDDGKSKGEYS
;
A
#
# COMPACT_ATOMS: atom_id res chain seq x y z
N MET A 1 -13.94 -42.55 -24.20
CA MET A 1 -12.77 -41.91 -23.53
C MET A 1 -12.53 -40.48 -24.00
N LYS A 2 -12.46 -40.19 -25.31
CA LYS A 2 -12.23 -38.83 -25.85
C LYS A 2 -13.27 -37.80 -25.38
N ASN A 3 -14.56 -38.16 -25.38
CA ASN A 3 -15.64 -37.27 -24.94
C ASN A 3 -15.59 -36.99 -23.43
N LEU A 4 -15.16 -37.96 -22.62
CA LEU A 4 -14.99 -37.79 -21.17
C LEU A 4 -13.86 -36.81 -20.87
N PHE A 5 -12.75 -36.89 -21.61
CA PHE A 5 -11.62 -35.97 -21.48
C PHE A 5 -12.03 -34.52 -21.81
N VAL A 6 -12.82 -34.33 -22.87
CA VAL A 6 -13.34 -33.01 -23.26
C VAL A 6 -14.28 -32.44 -22.20
N ILE A 7 -15.15 -33.27 -21.62
CA ILE A 7 -16.07 -32.84 -20.55
C ILE A 7 -15.30 -32.43 -19.29
N ILE A 8 -14.31 -33.22 -18.88
CA ILE A 8 -13.45 -32.89 -17.73
C ILE A 8 -12.69 -31.59 -17.98
N PHE A 9 -12.14 -31.41 -19.19
CA PHE A 9 -11.44 -30.18 -19.55
C PHE A 9 -12.36 -28.95 -19.48
N MET A 10 -13.57 -29.03 -20.03
CA MET A 10 -14.56 -27.94 -19.94
C MET A 10 -14.92 -27.63 -18.49
N LEU A 11 -15.13 -28.64 -17.65
CA LEU A 11 -15.47 -28.44 -16.23
C LEU A 11 -14.35 -27.74 -15.47
N VAL A 12 -13.08 -28.09 -15.71
CA VAL A 12 -11.92 -27.44 -15.08
C VAL A 12 -11.80 -25.96 -15.48
N SER A 13 -12.08 -25.64 -16.75
CA SER A 13 -12.06 -24.24 -17.22
C SER A 13 -13.17 -23.38 -16.62
N VAL A 14 -14.31 -23.95 -16.21
CA VAL A 14 -15.42 -23.20 -15.59
C VAL A 14 -15.15 -22.86 -14.13
N VAL A 15 -14.32 -23.64 -13.43
CA VAL A 15 -13.93 -23.40 -12.03
C VAL A 15 -12.61 -22.64 -11.88
N SER A 16 -12.04 -22.15 -12.98
CA SER A 16 -10.80 -21.36 -12.95
C SER A 16 -11.12 -19.91 -12.61
N GLU A 17 -10.69 -19.46 -11.44
CA GLU A 17 -10.80 -18.06 -11.02
C GLU A 17 -9.46 -17.34 -11.20
N ALA A 18 -9.51 -16.07 -11.60
CA ALA A 18 -8.33 -15.21 -11.61
C ALA A 18 -8.06 -14.64 -10.22
N GLN A 19 -6.81 -14.33 -9.92
CA GLN A 19 -6.47 -13.60 -8.70
C GLN A 19 -6.92 -12.14 -8.82
N GLN A 20 -7.61 -11.66 -7.79
CA GLN A 20 -7.92 -10.25 -7.62
C GLN A 20 -6.89 -9.63 -6.68
N ILE A 21 -6.30 -8.52 -7.08
CA ILE A 21 -5.36 -7.74 -6.26
C ILE A 21 -5.86 -6.29 -6.24
N SER A 22 -5.93 -5.73 -5.05
CA SER A 22 -6.25 -4.33 -4.80
C SER A 22 -4.97 -3.52 -4.65
N VAL A 23 -4.88 -2.43 -5.41
CA VAL A 23 -3.71 -1.55 -5.41
C VAL A 23 -4.10 -0.11 -5.18
N LEU A 24 -3.27 0.63 -4.47
CA LEU A 24 -3.51 2.04 -4.15
C LEU A 24 -2.22 2.87 -4.30
N THR A 25 -2.33 4.13 -4.71
CA THR A 25 -1.23 5.09 -4.66
C THR A 25 -1.65 6.29 -3.83
N TYR A 26 -0.76 6.76 -2.94
CA TYR A 26 -1.06 7.86 -2.05
C TYR A 26 0.16 8.78 -1.88
N ASN A 27 0.08 9.99 -2.43
CA ASN A 27 0.96 11.06 -2.01
C ASN A 27 0.46 11.58 -0.66
N ILE A 28 1.25 11.36 0.39
CA ILE A 28 0.83 11.65 1.76
C ILE A 28 1.21 13.05 2.23
N LYS A 29 1.88 13.83 1.36
CA LYS A 29 2.50 15.13 1.65
C LYS A 29 3.53 15.05 2.79
N PHE A 30 4.77 15.43 2.49
CA PHE A 30 5.83 15.43 3.50
C PHE A 30 5.43 16.32 4.69
N ASP A 31 6.00 16.02 5.85
CA ASP A 31 5.78 16.80 7.06
C ASP A 31 6.50 18.16 6.98
N ASP A 32 5.79 19.18 6.48
CA ASP A 32 6.23 20.57 6.53
C ASP A 32 6.00 21.13 7.94
N ARG A 33 7.10 21.35 8.67
CA ARG A 33 7.06 21.88 10.04
C ARG A 33 6.52 23.32 10.13
N ASN A 34 6.41 24.02 9.01
CA ASN A 34 5.81 25.36 8.99
C ASN A 34 4.28 25.32 8.83
N ASP A 35 3.71 24.17 8.47
CA ASP A 35 2.25 24.00 8.40
C ASP A 35 1.69 23.70 9.78
N THR A 36 0.98 24.66 10.38
CA THR A 36 0.44 24.49 11.73
C THR A 36 -0.95 23.85 11.74
N VAL A 37 -1.68 23.87 10.62
CA VAL A 37 -3.07 23.41 10.53
C VAL A 37 -3.16 22.02 9.91
N ASN A 38 -2.38 21.77 8.85
CA ASN A 38 -2.32 20.49 8.14
C ASN A 38 -0.95 19.82 8.29
N ASN A 39 -0.25 20.01 9.40
CA ASN A 39 0.93 19.19 9.72
C ASN A 39 0.58 17.70 9.72
N TRP A 40 1.63 16.89 9.72
CA TRP A 40 1.50 15.45 9.79
C TRP A 40 0.71 14.97 11.03
N GLU A 41 0.95 15.56 12.20
CA GLU A 41 0.26 15.16 13.43
C GLU A 41 -1.26 15.29 13.33
N ALA A 42 -1.76 16.34 12.68
CA ALA A 42 -3.19 16.54 12.45
C ALA A 42 -3.81 15.57 11.42
N ARG A 43 -2.98 14.97 10.54
CA ARG A 43 -3.45 14.17 9.39
C ARG A 43 -3.22 12.67 9.53
N LYS A 44 -2.22 12.25 10.31
CA LYS A 44 -1.73 10.86 10.31
C LYS A 44 -2.81 9.83 10.67
N GLU A 45 -3.64 10.12 11.67
CA GLU A 45 -4.68 9.19 12.12
C GLU A 45 -5.75 8.97 11.05
N PHE A 46 -6.22 10.06 10.44
CA PHE A 46 -7.19 9.97 9.35
C PHE A 46 -6.60 9.20 8.17
N LEU A 47 -5.36 9.50 7.77
CA LEU A 47 -4.70 8.82 6.65
C LEU A 47 -4.55 7.31 6.91
N ILE A 48 -4.10 6.92 8.10
CA ILE A 48 -4.00 5.51 8.51
C ILE A 48 -5.38 4.85 8.53
N SER A 49 -6.42 5.56 8.98
CA SER A 49 -7.80 5.05 8.94
C SER A 49 -8.27 4.76 7.51
N GLN A 50 -7.88 5.58 6.53
CA GLN A 50 -8.21 5.35 5.12
C GLN A 50 -7.51 4.11 4.57
N LEU A 51 -6.24 3.89 4.92
CA LEU A 51 -5.51 2.69 4.51
C LEU A 51 -6.11 1.42 5.14
N ASN A 52 -6.48 1.47 6.42
CA ASN A 52 -7.18 0.37 7.10
C ASN A 52 -8.58 0.10 6.52
N TYR A 53 -9.31 1.14 6.13
CA TYR A 53 -10.64 1.01 5.53
C TYR A 53 -10.60 0.40 4.13
N ASN A 54 -9.69 0.89 3.27
CA ASN A 54 -9.54 0.38 1.91
C ASN A 54 -8.86 -1.00 1.87
N HIS A 55 -8.02 -1.27 2.87
CA HIS A 55 -7.29 -2.53 3.06
C HIS A 55 -6.63 -3.07 1.77
N PRO A 56 -5.87 -2.24 1.01
CA PRO A 56 -5.28 -2.65 -0.26
C PRO A 56 -4.18 -3.69 -0.07
N ASP A 57 -4.10 -4.69 -0.95
CA ASP A 57 -3.05 -5.72 -0.88
C ASP A 57 -1.64 -5.11 -1.00
N VAL A 58 -1.48 -4.10 -1.85
CA VAL A 58 -0.24 -3.33 -2.02
C VAL A 58 -0.56 -1.86 -2.24
N PHE A 59 0.24 -0.96 -1.66
CA PHE A 59 0.11 0.46 -1.94
C PHE A 59 1.45 1.19 -2.02
N GLY A 60 1.49 2.23 -2.85
CA GLY A 60 2.64 3.13 -2.97
C GLY A 60 2.44 4.41 -2.17
N ILE A 61 3.51 4.91 -1.55
CA ILE A 61 3.54 6.20 -0.84
C ILE A 61 4.55 7.13 -1.51
N GLN A 62 4.16 8.39 -1.70
CA GLN A 62 5.06 9.47 -2.12
C GLN A 62 5.13 10.59 -1.07
N GLU A 63 6.23 11.34 -1.09
CA GLU A 63 6.58 12.41 -0.12
C GLU A 63 6.69 11.91 1.34
N GLY A 64 6.77 10.60 1.58
CA GLY A 64 6.86 10.06 2.93
C GLY A 64 8.23 10.26 3.54
N LEU A 65 8.34 10.99 4.64
CA LEU A 65 9.57 11.06 5.44
C LEU A 65 9.70 9.84 6.36
N GLN A 66 10.92 9.54 6.81
CA GLN A 66 11.22 8.37 7.64
C GLN A 66 10.32 8.24 8.88
N HIS A 67 10.02 9.35 9.58
CA HIS A 67 9.14 9.32 10.75
C HIS A 67 7.68 9.07 10.38
N GLN A 68 7.20 9.65 9.27
CA GLN A 68 5.83 9.44 8.77
C GLN A 68 5.63 7.97 8.37
N LEU A 69 6.61 7.36 7.71
CA LEU A 69 6.59 5.93 7.40
C LEU A 69 6.62 5.06 8.66
N GLY A 70 7.33 5.49 9.70
CA GLY A 70 7.30 4.87 11.03
C GLY A 70 5.90 4.87 11.64
N ASP A 71 5.21 6.02 11.61
CA ASP A 71 3.84 6.15 12.12
C ASP A 71 2.86 5.27 11.33
N ILE A 72 2.94 5.27 9.99
CA ILE A 72 2.11 4.42 9.14
C ILE A 72 2.35 2.94 9.44
N LYS A 73 3.62 2.53 9.56
CA LYS A 73 3.98 1.14 9.89
C LYS A 73 3.42 0.72 11.27
N ASN A 74 3.49 1.60 12.26
CA ASN A 74 2.93 1.34 13.58
C ASN A 74 1.40 1.23 13.55
N GLY A 75 0.73 2.01 12.69
CA GLY A 75 -0.73 1.96 12.52
C GLY A 75 -1.24 0.84 11.61
N LEU A 76 -0.35 0.13 10.91
CA LEU A 76 -0.63 -0.92 9.93
C LEU A 76 0.26 -2.14 10.20
N GLU A 77 0.12 -2.77 11.37
CA GLU A 77 1.01 -3.85 11.83
C GLU A 77 1.11 -5.05 10.87
N ALA A 78 0.07 -5.30 10.06
CA ALA A 78 0.05 -6.36 9.06
C ALA A 78 0.86 -6.06 7.79
N TYR A 79 1.33 -4.82 7.62
CA TYR A 79 2.03 -4.36 6.42
C TYR A 79 3.54 -4.26 6.65
N GLN A 80 4.27 -4.44 5.55
CA GLN A 80 5.69 -4.12 5.46
C GLN A 80 5.90 -3.12 4.33
N TYR A 81 7.01 -2.38 4.39
CA TYR A 81 7.39 -1.46 3.32
C TYR A 81 8.77 -1.81 2.78
N ILE A 82 8.97 -1.48 1.50
CA ILE A 82 10.26 -1.48 0.83
C ILE A 82 10.52 -0.07 0.30
N GLY A 83 11.79 0.30 0.18
CA GLY A 83 12.19 1.62 -0.30
C GLY A 83 13.33 2.19 0.54
N VAL A 84 14.05 3.14 -0.05
CA VAL A 84 15.09 3.92 0.62
C VAL A 84 14.83 5.39 0.35
N ALA A 85 15.27 6.25 1.28
CA ALA A 85 15.10 7.68 1.12
C ALA A 85 15.92 8.22 -0.06
N ARG A 86 15.36 9.19 -0.78
CA ARG A 86 15.89 9.68 -2.06
C ARG A 86 17.29 10.30 -1.96
N ASP A 87 17.60 10.99 -0.86
CA ASP A 87 18.78 11.86 -0.84
C ASP A 87 20.07 11.11 -0.45
N ASP A 88 19.97 10.01 0.32
CA ASP A 88 21.14 9.25 0.79
C ASP A 88 21.05 7.74 0.55
N GLY A 89 19.94 7.25 -0.01
CA GLY A 89 19.71 5.81 -0.19
C GLY A 89 19.61 5.04 1.13
N LYS A 90 19.32 5.73 2.24
CA LYS A 90 19.16 5.17 3.59
C LYS A 90 17.92 5.71 4.25
N SER A 91 17.95 6.96 4.74
CA SER A 91 16.87 7.56 5.54
C SER A 91 16.71 9.08 5.39
N LYS A 92 17.52 9.75 4.56
CA LYS A 92 17.45 11.20 4.34
C LYS A 92 16.62 11.53 3.11
N GLY A 93 15.69 12.48 3.28
CA GLY A 93 14.76 12.89 2.25
C GLY A 93 13.49 12.04 2.25
N GLU A 94 12.72 12.19 1.18
CA GLU A 94 11.44 11.52 0.99
C GLU A 94 11.61 10.15 0.33
N TYR A 95 10.64 9.28 0.57
CA TYR A 95 10.45 8.00 -0.11
C TYR A 95 9.43 8.18 -1.26
N SER A 96 9.52 7.36 -2.31
CA SER A 96 8.65 7.39 -3.49
C SER A 96 8.42 6.00 -4.07
#